data_AF-A0A820L9T8-F1
#
_entry.id   AF-A0A820L9T8-F1
#
_cell.length_a   1.000
_cell.length_b   1.000
_cell.length_c   1.000
_cell.angle_alpha   90.00
_cell.angle_beta   90.00
_cell.angle_gamma   90.00
#
_symmetry.space_group_name_H-M   'P 1'
#
loop_
_entity.id
_entity.type
_entity.pdbx_description
1 polymer ?
#
loop_
_entity_poly.entity_id
_entity_poly.type
_entity_poly.pdbx_seq_one_letter_code
_entity_poly.pdbx_strand_id
1 'polypeptide(L)'
;NYSSGTIAVLPFDSENGHIQPTDGVYQQNGSSIDLESQTSSHPHCVLLDKKEENAISADLGSDELYVYRFLPTYGTLKKLYVTKSVEPGDGPRHLIFSEDDNYVYVMNELTSSITVFKYYPILRAIQTISTLPPNFTSINYAAELLLHPVSGKFLYASNRGHDSIAVFQVDKTTGLLTIIQHINVQGRTPRNFNILPNGMHLIVANQDSNNLV
;
A
#
# COMPACT_ATOMS: atom_id res chain seq x y z
N ASN A 1 -10.17 3.51 -8.49
CA ASN A 1 -11.56 3.92 -8.17
C ASN A 1 -12.12 2.98 -7.13
N TYR A 2 -12.02 3.38 -5.86
CA TYR A 2 -12.33 2.53 -4.72
C TYR A 2 -13.72 1.87 -4.82
N SER A 3 -14.78 2.65 -5.02
CA SER A 3 -16.15 2.11 -4.98
C SER A 3 -16.61 1.36 -6.23
N SER A 4 -15.90 1.46 -7.36
CA SER A 4 -16.33 0.85 -8.63
C SER A 4 -15.47 -0.32 -9.07
N GLY A 5 -14.44 -0.69 -8.31
CA GLY A 5 -13.59 -1.82 -8.66
C GLY A 5 -12.68 -1.57 -9.87
N THR A 6 -12.41 -0.31 -10.25
CA THR A 6 -11.61 -0.03 -11.46
C THR A 6 -10.28 0.66 -11.16
N ILE A 7 -9.26 0.38 -11.95
CA ILE A 7 -8.06 1.22 -12.09
C ILE A 7 -8.05 1.84 -13.50
N ALA A 8 -7.33 2.94 -13.68
CA ALA A 8 -7.25 3.62 -14.97
C ALA A 8 -5.83 4.12 -15.27
N VAL A 9 -5.50 4.18 -16.56
CA VAL A 9 -4.31 4.88 -17.07
C VAL A 9 -4.78 6.14 -17.76
N LEU A 10 -4.39 7.30 -17.26
CA LEU A 10 -4.76 8.59 -17.83
C LEU A 10 -3.53 9.21 -18.52
N PRO A 11 -3.58 9.49 -19.83
CA PRO A 11 -2.49 10.20 -20.48
C PRO A 11 -2.36 11.62 -19.91
N PHE A 12 -1.13 12.05 -19.67
CA PHE A 12 -0.81 13.38 -19.18
C PHE A 12 0.00 14.13 -20.25
N ASP A 13 -0.49 15.30 -20.63
CA ASP A 13 0.20 16.22 -21.51
C ASP A 13 1.14 17.09 -20.67
N SER A 14 2.45 16.82 -20.78
CA SER A 14 3.49 17.54 -20.04
C SER A 14 3.72 18.97 -20.50
N GLU A 15 3.27 19.35 -21.71
CA GLU A 15 3.50 20.68 -22.24
C GLU A 15 2.49 21.68 -21.67
N ASN A 16 1.22 21.28 -21.54
CA ASN A 16 0.14 22.13 -21.04
C ASN A 16 -0.38 21.74 -19.65
N GLY A 17 0.02 20.59 -19.12
CA GLY A 17 -0.39 20.08 -17.81
C GLY A 17 -1.79 19.44 -17.78
N HIS A 18 -2.39 19.12 -18.93
CA HIS A 18 -3.72 18.53 -18.99
C HIS A 18 -3.71 17.00 -18.86
N ILE A 19 -4.70 16.49 -18.13
CA ILE A 19 -5.06 15.06 -18.13
C ILE A 19 -6.03 14.82 -19.29
N GLN A 20 -5.69 13.88 -20.18
CA GLN A 20 -6.50 13.57 -21.36
C GLN A 20 -7.53 12.46 -21.07
N PRO A 21 -8.63 12.40 -21.84
CA PRO A 21 -9.54 11.26 -21.82
C PRO A 21 -8.81 9.94 -22.09
N THR A 22 -9.33 8.84 -21.52
CA THR A 22 -8.75 7.51 -21.69
C THR A 22 -9.83 6.45 -21.86
N ASP A 23 -9.54 5.44 -22.68
CA ASP A 23 -10.24 4.16 -22.71
C ASP A 23 -9.52 3.09 -21.85
N GLY A 24 -8.38 3.45 -21.26
CA GLY A 24 -7.55 2.59 -20.41
C GLY A 24 -8.14 2.40 -19.01
N VAL A 25 -9.39 1.96 -18.92
CA VAL A 25 -10.09 1.63 -17.66
C VAL A 25 -10.17 0.11 -17.52
N TYR A 26 -9.70 -0.40 -16.38
CA TYR A 26 -9.56 -1.84 -16.13
C TYR A 26 -10.40 -2.24 -14.91
N GLN A 27 -11.38 -3.11 -15.14
CA GLN A 27 -12.21 -3.67 -14.08
C GLN A 27 -11.47 -4.78 -13.32
N GLN A 28 -11.49 -4.66 -12.00
CA GLN A 28 -11.17 -5.69 -11.02
C GLN A 28 -12.49 -6.15 -10.38
N ASN A 29 -12.57 -7.42 -10.03
CA ASN A 29 -13.78 -8.03 -9.50
C ASN A 29 -13.38 -9.03 -8.42
N GLY A 30 -14.24 -9.20 -7.43
CA GLY A 30 -14.01 -10.11 -6.34
C GLY A 30 -14.68 -9.59 -5.09
N SER A 31 -14.60 -10.39 -4.04
CA SER A 31 -15.09 -10.11 -2.71
C SER A 31 -14.30 -11.00 -1.75
N SER A 32 -14.39 -10.74 -0.46
CA SER A 32 -13.80 -11.59 0.56
C SER A 32 -14.73 -11.71 1.78
N ILE A 33 -14.16 -12.05 2.93
CA ILE A 33 -14.90 -12.52 4.10
C ILE A 33 -15.53 -11.41 4.93
N ASP A 34 -15.01 -10.17 4.85
CA ASP A 34 -15.61 -9.03 5.54
C ASP A 34 -16.89 -8.59 4.82
N LEU A 35 -18.03 -8.81 5.48
CA LEU A 35 -19.36 -8.62 4.91
C LEU A 35 -19.76 -7.14 4.75
N GLU A 36 -18.93 -6.19 5.18
CA GLU A 36 -19.18 -4.77 5.03
C GLU A 36 -18.21 -4.17 4.01
N SER A 37 -16.90 -4.33 4.25
CA SER A 37 -15.81 -3.70 3.52
C SER A 37 -15.30 -4.52 2.33
N GLN A 38 -15.65 -5.81 2.23
CA GLN A 38 -15.16 -6.73 1.20
C GLN A 38 -16.29 -7.39 0.41
N THR A 39 -17.42 -6.70 0.26
CA THR A 39 -18.58 -7.17 -0.53
C THR A 39 -18.35 -7.09 -2.04
N SER A 40 -17.36 -6.31 -2.48
CA SER A 40 -16.98 -6.12 -3.88
C SER A 40 -15.52 -5.67 -4.00
N SER A 41 -15.00 -5.54 -5.22
CA SER A 41 -13.63 -5.05 -5.48
C SER A 41 -13.47 -3.58 -5.10
N HIS A 42 -12.38 -3.29 -4.37
CA HIS A 42 -11.96 -1.98 -3.91
C HIS A 42 -10.45 -1.73 -4.12
N PRO A 43 -10.00 -1.47 -5.37
CA PRO A 43 -8.62 -1.12 -5.67
C PRO A 43 -8.24 0.18 -4.94
N HIS A 44 -7.28 0.08 -4.03
CA HIS A 44 -6.92 1.16 -3.12
C HIS A 44 -5.54 1.77 -3.43
N CYS A 45 -4.64 1.02 -4.07
CA CYS A 45 -3.33 1.54 -4.49
C CYS A 45 -2.89 0.89 -5.80
N VAL A 46 -2.26 1.66 -6.68
CA VAL A 46 -1.53 1.15 -7.84
C VAL A 46 -0.16 1.82 -7.89
N LEU A 47 0.91 1.03 -7.98
CA LEU A 47 2.27 1.53 -8.18
C LEU A 47 2.98 0.78 -9.29
N LEU A 48 3.85 1.51 -9.98
CA LEU A 48 4.81 0.94 -10.94
C LEU A 48 6.08 0.50 -10.21
N ASP A 49 6.72 -0.54 -10.76
CA ASP A 49 8.12 -0.83 -10.44
C ASP A 49 9.03 0.31 -10.93
N LYS A 50 10.28 0.35 -10.48
CA LYS A 50 11.25 1.41 -10.80
C LYS A 50 11.57 1.51 -12.29
N LYS A 51 11.36 0.43 -13.03
CA LYS A 51 11.57 0.38 -14.49
C LYS A 51 10.34 0.84 -15.27
N GLU A 52 9.23 1.09 -14.58
CA GLU A 52 7.93 1.40 -15.18
C GLU A 52 7.47 0.32 -16.17
N GLU A 53 7.86 -0.94 -15.91
CA GLU A 53 7.49 -2.07 -16.75
C GLU A 53 6.25 -2.79 -16.22
N ASN A 54 6.07 -2.85 -14.91
CA ASN A 54 4.94 -3.55 -14.32
C ASN A 54 4.26 -2.69 -13.26
N ALA A 55 2.94 -2.79 -13.18
CA ALA A 55 2.13 -2.18 -12.14
C ALA A 55 1.56 -3.25 -11.22
N ILE A 56 1.50 -2.96 -9.93
CA ILE A 56 0.77 -3.77 -8.94
C ILE A 56 -0.38 -2.93 -8.42
N SER A 57 -1.59 -3.49 -8.46
CA SER A 57 -2.77 -2.91 -7.84
C SER A 57 -3.15 -3.74 -6.61
N ALA A 58 -3.22 -3.11 -5.44
CA ALA A 58 -3.77 -3.70 -4.23
C ALA A 58 -5.27 -3.45 -4.17
N ASP A 59 -6.04 -4.55 -4.11
CA ASP A 59 -7.48 -4.54 -4.00
C ASP A 59 -7.90 -5.00 -2.61
N LEU A 60 -8.37 -4.03 -1.81
CA LEU A 60 -8.83 -4.24 -0.44
C LEU A 60 -10.03 -5.19 -0.39
N GLY A 61 -10.93 -5.03 -1.35
CA GLY A 61 -12.24 -5.67 -1.33
C GLY A 61 -12.20 -7.15 -1.71
N SER A 62 -11.20 -7.56 -2.49
CA SER A 62 -11.07 -8.93 -2.97
C SER A 62 -9.92 -9.72 -2.33
N ASP A 63 -9.11 -9.10 -1.46
CA ASP A 63 -7.88 -9.70 -0.92
C ASP A 63 -6.90 -10.12 -2.01
N GLU A 64 -6.76 -9.28 -3.05
CA GLU A 64 -5.97 -9.60 -4.23
C GLU A 64 -4.97 -8.50 -4.59
N LEU A 65 -3.81 -8.93 -5.10
CA LEU A 65 -2.82 -8.10 -5.77
C LEU A 65 -2.84 -8.44 -7.26
N TYR A 66 -3.28 -7.49 -8.07
CA TYR A 66 -3.30 -7.61 -9.52
C TYR A 66 -1.98 -7.11 -10.08
N VAL A 67 -1.30 -7.94 -10.88
CA VAL A 67 -0.04 -7.58 -11.53
C VAL A 67 -0.26 -7.39 -13.02
N TYR A 68 0.15 -6.24 -13.53
CA TYR A 68 0.01 -5.84 -14.92
C TYR A 68 1.38 -5.51 -15.52
N ARG A 69 1.54 -5.74 -16.82
CA ARG A 69 2.57 -5.11 -17.65
C ARG A 69 2.07 -3.74 -18.06
N PHE A 70 2.83 -2.70 -17.78
CA PHE A 70 2.58 -1.36 -18.30
C PHE A 70 3.19 -1.21 -19.69
N LEU A 71 2.41 -0.68 -20.61
CA LEU A 71 2.78 -0.46 -22.01
C LEU A 71 2.71 1.04 -22.29
N PRO A 72 3.77 1.81 -21.95
CA PRO A 72 3.73 3.27 -21.95
C PRO A 72 3.44 3.86 -23.33
N THR A 73 3.97 3.24 -24.40
CA THR A 73 3.73 3.66 -25.79
C THR A 73 2.24 3.71 -26.16
N TYR A 74 1.43 2.84 -25.55
CA TYR A 74 0.00 2.74 -25.82
C TYR A 74 -0.85 3.33 -24.68
N GLY A 75 -0.24 3.70 -23.56
CA GLY A 75 -0.96 4.11 -22.36
C GLY A 75 -1.88 3.01 -21.80
N THR A 76 -1.46 1.74 -21.86
CA THR A 76 -2.32 0.60 -21.45
C THR A 76 -1.64 -0.32 -20.45
N LEU A 77 -2.48 -1.07 -19.73
CA LEU A 77 -2.10 -2.18 -18.86
C LEU A 77 -2.53 -3.51 -19.49
N LYS A 78 -1.63 -4.50 -19.46
CA LYS A 78 -1.94 -5.90 -19.78
C LYS A 78 -1.83 -6.72 -18.51
N LYS A 79 -2.95 -7.29 -18.03
CA LYS A 79 -2.95 -8.16 -16.84
C LYS A 79 -2.04 -9.37 -17.08
N LEU A 80 -1.09 -9.57 -16.17
CA LEU A 80 -0.18 -10.72 -16.18
C LEU A 80 -0.75 -11.85 -15.33
N TYR A 81 -1.03 -11.57 -14.06
CA TYR A 81 -1.62 -12.53 -13.12
C TYR A 81 -2.25 -11.80 -11.93
N VAL A 82 -2.94 -12.56 -11.09
CA VAL A 82 -3.49 -12.10 -9.81
C VAL A 82 -2.96 -13.05 -8.74
N THR A 83 -2.50 -12.51 -7.61
CA THR A 83 -2.19 -13.29 -6.41
C THR A 83 -3.10 -12.84 -5.29
N LYS A 84 -3.43 -13.73 -4.36
CA LYS A 84 -4.14 -13.34 -3.14
C LYS A 84 -3.17 -12.73 -2.12
N SER A 85 -3.72 -11.93 -1.20
CA SER A 85 -3.10 -11.70 0.10
C SER A 85 -2.98 -13.02 0.89
N VAL A 86 -2.35 -12.98 2.06
CA VAL A 86 -2.01 -14.22 2.77
C VAL A 86 -3.23 -14.77 3.47
N GLU A 87 -3.92 -13.93 4.24
CA GLU A 87 -5.09 -14.33 4.99
C GLU A 87 -6.35 -13.70 4.38
N PRO A 88 -7.45 -14.46 4.27
CA PRO A 88 -8.75 -13.87 3.99
C PRO A 88 -9.09 -12.83 5.07
N GLY A 89 -9.54 -11.66 4.64
CA GLY A 89 -9.84 -10.52 5.50
C GLY A 89 -8.69 -9.53 5.65
N ASP A 90 -7.55 -9.71 4.98
CA ASP A 90 -6.39 -8.81 5.08
C ASP A 90 -6.74 -7.36 4.67
N GLY A 91 -7.41 -7.20 3.54
CA GLY A 91 -7.71 -5.91 2.93
C GLY A 91 -6.46 -5.14 2.49
N PRO A 92 -5.74 -5.59 1.44
CA PRO A 92 -4.58 -4.89 0.89
C PRO A 92 -4.91 -3.43 0.51
N ARG A 93 -4.18 -2.48 1.07
CA ARG A 93 -4.48 -1.05 0.97
C ARG A 93 -3.43 -0.29 0.19
N HIS A 94 -2.30 0.01 0.82
CA HIS A 94 -1.15 0.67 0.22
C HIS A 94 -0.02 -0.35 0.06
N LEU A 95 0.82 -0.16 -0.95
CA LEU A 95 2.02 -0.96 -1.14
C LEU A 95 3.20 -0.06 -1.48
N ILE A 96 4.42 -0.56 -1.27
CA ILE A 96 5.64 0.13 -1.69
C ILE A 96 6.73 -0.89 -2.03
N PHE A 97 7.53 -0.61 -3.05
CA PHE A 97 8.69 -1.41 -3.43
C PHE A 97 9.89 -1.13 -2.51
N SER A 98 10.77 -2.12 -2.33
CA SER A 98 12.13 -1.85 -1.84
C SER A 98 12.92 -1.03 -2.87
N GLU A 99 14.00 -0.36 -2.47
CA GLU A 99 14.80 0.51 -3.35
C GLU A 99 15.32 -0.15 -4.64
N ASP A 100 15.46 -1.48 -4.59
CA ASP A 100 15.96 -2.36 -5.64
C ASP A 100 14.87 -3.22 -6.31
N ASP A 101 13.59 -2.98 -5.99
CA ASP A 101 12.42 -3.75 -6.41
C ASP A 101 12.46 -5.26 -6.10
N ASN A 102 13.39 -5.74 -5.29
CA ASN A 102 13.43 -7.17 -4.93
C ASN A 102 12.24 -7.59 -4.05
N TYR A 103 11.65 -6.62 -3.33
CA TYR A 103 10.57 -6.83 -2.38
C TYR A 103 9.43 -5.83 -2.57
N VAL A 104 8.23 -6.25 -2.22
CA VAL A 104 7.04 -5.41 -2.11
C VAL A 104 6.48 -5.55 -0.70
N TYR A 105 6.31 -4.42 -0.04
CA TYR A 105 5.64 -4.34 1.26
C TYR A 105 4.19 -3.94 1.03
N VAL A 106 3.25 -4.74 1.52
CA VAL A 106 1.81 -4.50 1.35
C VAL A 106 1.19 -4.30 2.71
N MET A 107 0.56 -3.15 2.92
CA MET A 107 -0.24 -2.85 4.09
C MET A 107 -1.61 -3.50 3.97
N ASN A 108 -2.00 -4.27 4.98
CA ASN A 108 -3.32 -4.88 5.11
C ASN A 108 -4.12 -4.03 6.12
N GLU A 109 -5.15 -3.33 5.61
CA GLU A 109 -5.94 -2.38 6.38
C GLU A 109 -6.73 -3.05 7.49
N LEU A 110 -7.41 -4.15 7.17
CA LEU A 110 -8.42 -4.77 8.03
C LEU A 110 -7.78 -5.67 9.10
N THR A 111 -6.67 -6.36 8.77
CA THR A 111 -5.90 -7.16 9.76
C THR A 111 -4.83 -6.39 10.50
N SER A 112 -4.59 -5.11 10.17
CA SER A 112 -3.54 -4.28 10.77
C SER A 112 -2.17 -4.97 10.73
N SER A 113 -1.76 -5.35 9.52
CA SER A 113 -0.52 -6.09 9.28
C SER A 113 0.19 -5.60 8.01
N ILE A 114 1.47 -5.96 7.89
CA ILE A 114 2.23 -5.81 6.66
C ILE A 114 2.63 -7.19 6.18
N THR A 115 2.33 -7.49 4.91
CA THR A 115 2.86 -8.66 4.22
C THR A 115 4.05 -8.26 3.36
N VAL A 116 5.17 -8.94 3.54
CA VAL A 116 6.36 -8.83 2.70
C VAL A 116 6.30 -9.86 1.60
N PHE A 117 6.40 -9.43 0.36
CA PHE A 117 6.50 -10.30 -0.81
C PHE A 117 7.88 -10.19 -1.44
N LYS A 118 8.47 -11.32 -1.86
CA LYS A 118 9.48 -11.29 -2.93
C LYS A 118 8.79 -10.97 -4.24
N TYR A 119 9.38 -10.06 -5.03
CA TYR A 119 8.73 -9.56 -6.24
C TYR A 119 8.86 -10.50 -7.44
N TYR A 120 10.06 -11.00 -7.72
CA TYR A 120 10.38 -11.80 -8.91
C TYR A 120 10.59 -13.30 -8.58
N PRO A 121 10.21 -14.24 -9.48
CA PRO A 121 9.53 -14.07 -10.78
C PRO A 121 8.02 -13.84 -10.67
N ILE A 122 7.45 -14.16 -9.52
CA ILE A 122 6.05 -13.90 -9.15
C ILE A 122 6.04 -13.45 -7.70
N LEU A 123 5.03 -12.66 -7.33
CA LEU A 123 4.83 -12.24 -5.95
C LEU A 123 4.71 -13.46 -5.04
N ARG A 124 5.60 -13.57 -4.06
CA ARG A 124 5.58 -14.65 -3.07
C ARG A 124 5.74 -14.09 -1.67
N ALA A 125 4.70 -14.25 -0.86
CA ALA A 125 4.74 -13.86 0.54
C ALA A 125 5.88 -14.60 1.29
N ILE A 126 6.60 -13.87 2.12
CA ILE A 126 7.70 -14.39 2.95
C ILE A 126 7.57 -14.04 4.42
N GLN A 127 6.73 -13.06 4.76
CA GLN A 127 6.46 -12.65 6.13
C GLN A 127 5.14 -11.91 6.18
N THR A 128 4.38 -12.11 7.25
CA THR A 128 3.29 -11.22 7.68
C THR A 128 3.59 -10.80 9.11
N ILE A 129 3.52 -9.50 9.40
CA ILE A 129 3.83 -8.95 10.73
C ILE A 129 2.78 -7.91 11.12
N SER A 130 2.33 -7.93 12.37
CA SER A 130 1.36 -6.95 12.86
C SER A 130 1.97 -5.53 12.96
N THR A 131 1.16 -4.51 12.67
CA THR A 131 1.50 -3.11 12.91
C THR A 131 1.16 -2.64 14.32
N LEU A 132 0.58 -3.50 15.16
CA LEU A 132 0.09 -3.16 16.49
C LEU A 132 0.97 -3.74 17.60
N PRO A 133 0.97 -3.13 18.80
CA PRO A 133 1.52 -3.78 19.97
C PRO A 133 0.77 -5.10 20.27
N PRO A 134 1.44 -6.16 20.78
CA PRO A 134 0.81 -7.47 20.99
C PRO A 134 -0.45 -7.50 21.87
N ASN A 135 -0.64 -6.49 22.72
CA ASN A 135 -1.76 -6.43 23.67
C ASN A 135 -2.85 -5.43 23.26
N PHE A 136 -2.79 -4.85 22.06
CA PHE A 136 -3.84 -3.94 21.58
C PHE A 136 -5.00 -4.75 21.00
N THR A 137 -6.21 -4.56 21.53
CA THR A 137 -7.38 -5.37 21.18
C THR A 137 -8.58 -4.56 20.68
N SER A 138 -8.46 -3.23 20.60
CA SER A 138 -9.52 -2.38 20.06
C SER A 138 -9.51 -2.41 18.52
N ILE A 139 -10.58 -1.90 17.90
CA ILE A 139 -10.65 -1.77 16.45
C ILE A 139 -9.51 -0.89 15.95
N ASN A 140 -8.83 -1.34 14.89
CA ASN A 140 -7.82 -0.57 14.21
C ASN A 140 -7.85 -0.85 12.71
N TYR A 141 -7.59 0.18 11.93
CA TYR A 141 -7.42 0.08 10.49
C TYR A 141 -6.09 0.70 10.08
N ALA A 142 -5.15 -0.12 9.61
CA ALA A 142 -3.88 0.40 9.11
C ALA A 142 -4.10 1.22 7.83
N ALA A 143 -3.25 2.21 7.57
CA ALA A 143 -3.46 3.14 6.46
C ALA A 143 -2.22 3.35 5.59
N GLU A 144 -1.38 4.33 5.94
CA GLU A 144 -0.29 4.77 5.08
C GLU A 144 0.96 3.91 5.30
N LEU A 145 1.75 3.73 4.24
CA LEU A 145 2.96 2.91 4.26
C LEU A 145 4.07 3.61 3.48
N LEU A 146 5.15 4.03 4.16
CA LEU A 146 6.27 4.71 3.52
C LEU A 146 7.62 4.12 3.92
N LEU A 147 8.49 3.96 2.94
CA LEU A 147 9.89 3.61 3.12
C LEU A 147 10.71 4.88 3.28
N HIS A 148 11.68 4.89 4.20
CA HIS A 148 12.56 6.03 4.42
C HIS A 148 13.31 6.39 3.13
N PRO A 149 13.12 7.59 2.56
CA PRO A 149 13.49 7.89 1.17
C PRO A 149 15.00 7.90 0.91
N VAL A 150 15.82 8.16 1.94
CA VAL A 150 17.27 8.23 1.82
C VAL A 150 18.00 6.93 2.17
N SER A 151 17.48 6.17 3.13
CA SER A 151 18.21 5.03 3.70
C SER A 151 17.65 3.68 3.25
N GLY A 152 16.34 3.62 3.03
CA GLY A 152 15.60 2.38 2.80
C GLY A 152 15.68 1.40 3.96
N LYS A 153 16.18 1.83 5.12
CA LYS A 153 16.39 0.97 6.30
C LYS A 153 15.21 0.94 7.25
N PHE A 154 14.25 1.84 7.05
CA PHE A 154 13.09 1.97 7.92
C PHE A 154 11.82 2.07 7.10
N LEU A 155 10.80 1.32 7.51
CA LEU A 155 9.46 1.34 6.94
C LEU A 155 8.50 1.84 8.02
N TYR A 156 7.61 2.74 7.65
CA TYR A 156 6.68 3.41 8.55
C TYR A 156 5.25 3.09 8.14
N ALA A 157 4.40 2.85 9.14
CA ALA A 157 3.03 2.42 8.96
C ALA A 157 2.11 3.20 9.89
N SER A 158 1.02 3.78 9.39
CA SER A 158 0.04 4.45 10.26
C SER A 158 -1.12 3.54 10.66
N ASN A 159 -1.57 3.69 11.90
CA ASN A 159 -2.65 2.91 12.51
C ASN A 159 -3.79 3.84 12.96
N ARG A 160 -4.99 3.70 12.38
CA ARG A 160 -6.19 4.44 12.79
C ARG A 160 -6.93 3.65 13.85
N GLY A 161 -7.00 4.17 15.08
CA GLY A 161 -7.53 3.46 16.24
C GLY A 161 -6.49 3.35 17.35
N HIS A 162 -5.33 2.77 17.07
CA HIS A 162 -4.16 2.85 17.97
C HIS A 162 -3.48 4.24 17.92
N ASP A 163 -3.78 5.03 16.88
CA ASP A 163 -3.32 6.41 16.69
C ASP A 163 -1.80 6.55 16.82
N SER A 164 -1.11 5.73 16.02
CA SER A 164 0.34 5.62 16.04
C SER A 164 0.96 5.51 14.65
N ILE A 165 2.23 5.90 14.54
CA ILE A 165 3.13 5.38 13.52
C ILE A 165 3.90 4.18 14.09
N ALA A 166 3.75 3.00 13.49
CA ALA A 166 4.62 1.85 13.71
C ALA A 166 5.87 1.97 12.84
N VAL A 167 7.04 1.72 13.42
CA VAL A 167 8.35 1.81 12.77
C VAL A 167 8.97 0.43 12.71
N PHE A 168 9.38 0.03 11.52
CA PHE A 168 10.03 -1.24 11.26
C PHE A 168 11.45 -1.00 10.75
N GLN A 169 12.41 -1.77 11.27
CA GLN A 169 13.70 -1.93 10.63
C GLN A 169 13.58 -2.92 9.48
N VAL A 170 14.16 -2.55 8.33
CA VAL A 170 14.22 -3.36 7.12
C VAL A 170 15.58 -4.05 7.05
N ASP A 171 15.60 -5.37 7.01
CA ASP A 171 16.78 -6.11 6.56
C ASP A 171 16.87 -6.03 5.04
N LYS A 172 17.77 -5.20 4.52
CA LYS A 172 17.94 -4.97 3.07
C LYS A 172 18.38 -6.22 2.30
N THR A 173 18.90 -7.25 2.97
CA THR A 173 19.34 -8.50 2.32
C THR A 173 18.18 -9.47 2.16
N THR A 174 17.33 -9.57 3.19
CA THR A 174 16.25 -10.56 3.23
C THR A 174 14.87 -9.97 2.91
N GLY A 175 14.73 -8.65 2.97
CA GLY A 175 13.48 -7.90 2.87
C GLY A 175 12.63 -7.98 4.14
N LEU A 176 13.08 -8.68 5.18
CA LEU A 176 12.27 -8.92 6.37
C LEU A 176 12.19 -7.68 7.26
N LEU A 177 11.06 -7.55 7.93
CA LEU A 177 10.75 -6.46 8.84
C LEU A 177 10.89 -6.91 10.29
N THR A 178 11.45 -6.04 11.11
CA THR A 178 11.43 -6.14 12.57
C THR A 178 10.81 -4.88 13.13
N ILE A 179 9.76 -4.99 13.93
CA ILE A 179 9.16 -3.82 14.58
C ILE A 179 10.11 -3.28 15.66
N ILE A 180 10.34 -1.96 15.66
CA ILE A 180 11.27 -1.32 16.60
C ILE A 180 10.63 -0.22 17.44
N GLN A 181 9.48 0.32 17.02
CA GLN A 181 8.82 1.41 17.74
C GLN A 181 7.34 1.56 17.35
N HIS A 182 6.54 2.06 18.30
CA HIS A 182 5.27 2.73 18.03
C HIS A 182 5.33 4.14 18.60
N ILE A 183 4.95 5.13 17.81
CA ILE A 183 4.97 6.55 18.19
C ILE A 183 3.55 7.08 18.11
N ASN A 184 3.02 7.62 19.21
CA ASN A 184 1.70 8.27 19.22
C ASN A 184 1.72 9.53 18.33
N VAL A 185 0.69 9.70 17.50
CA VAL A 185 0.61 10.78 16.50
C VAL A 185 0.10 12.11 17.04
N GLN A 186 -0.12 12.22 18.35
CA GLN A 186 -0.64 13.41 19.04
C GLN A 186 -1.95 13.92 18.40
N GLY A 187 -2.80 12.98 17.99
CA GLY A 187 -4.06 13.21 17.30
C GLY A 187 -4.79 11.89 17.09
N ARG A 188 -5.80 11.89 16.22
CA ARG A 188 -6.65 10.72 15.95
C ARG A 188 -6.77 10.41 14.48
N THR A 189 -6.79 9.12 14.16
CA THR A 189 -7.03 8.61 12.80
C THR A 189 -5.97 9.14 11.81
N PRO A 190 -4.67 8.77 11.99
CA PRO A 190 -3.59 9.15 11.08
C PRO A 190 -3.74 8.42 9.73
N ARG A 191 -4.61 8.94 8.86
CA ARG A 191 -4.95 8.29 7.58
C ARG A 191 -3.83 8.44 6.54
N ASN A 192 -3.03 9.49 6.65
CA ASN A 192 -1.90 9.74 5.76
C ASN A 192 -0.78 10.44 6.53
N PHE A 193 0.45 10.20 6.12
CA PHE A 193 1.63 10.95 6.54
C PHE A 193 2.61 11.00 5.38
N ASN A 194 3.60 11.88 5.45
CA ASN A 194 4.69 11.91 4.48
C ASN A 194 6.04 12.16 5.16
N ILE A 195 7.11 11.69 4.53
CA ILE A 195 8.49 11.90 4.98
C ILE A 195 9.11 12.96 4.07
N LEU A 196 9.73 13.98 4.66
CA LEU A 196 10.43 14.99 3.88
C LEU A 196 11.55 14.34 3.03
N PRO A 197 11.91 14.90 1.86
CA PRO A 197 12.89 14.28 0.95
C PRO A 197 14.26 14.00 1.58
N ASN A 198 14.67 14.80 2.57
CA ASN A 198 15.92 14.59 3.31
C ASN A 198 15.86 13.46 4.35
N GLY A 199 14.68 12.88 4.60
CA GLY A 199 14.45 11.81 5.56
C GLY A 199 14.45 12.26 7.03
N MET A 200 14.60 13.55 7.32
CA MET A 200 14.83 14.02 8.69
C MET A 200 13.55 14.26 9.48
N HIS A 201 12.41 14.46 8.81
CA HIS A 201 11.12 14.69 9.45
C HIS A 201 10.01 13.95 8.73
N LEU A 202 8.99 13.63 9.49
CA LEU A 202 7.75 13.02 9.06
C LEU A 202 6.62 13.92 9.53
N ILE A 203 5.64 14.19 8.66
CA ILE A 203 4.45 14.99 8.97
C ILE A 203 3.23 14.08 8.87
N VAL A 204 2.42 14.02 9.93
CA VAL A 204 1.21 13.19 10.02
C VAL A 204 -0.03 14.05 9.90
N ALA A 205 -0.97 13.65 9.04
CA ALA A 205 -2.30 14.23 8.95
C ALA A 205 -3.31 13.39 9.72
N ASN A 206 -3.80 13.93 10.83
CA ASN A 206 -4.76 13.26 11.69
C ASN A 206 -6.19 13.69 11.31
N GLN A 207 -6.94 12.76 10.73
CA GLN A 207 -8.25 13.04 10.13
C GLN A 207 -9.26 13.56 11.16
N ASP A 208 -9.37 12.89 12.32
CA ASP A 208 -10.47 13.12 13.24
C ASP A 208 -10.14 14.15 14.33
N SER A 209 -8.87 14.55 14.45
CA SER A 209 -8.43 15.65 15.32
C SER A 209 -8.16 16.95 14.57
N ASN A 210 -8.23 16.95 13.23
CA ASN A 210 -8.01 18.15 12.39
C ASN A 210 -6.68 18.86 12.68
N ASN A 211 -5.59 18.11 12.85
CA ASN A 211 -4.24 18.66 13.07
C ASN A 211 -3.17 17.98 12.22
N LEU A 212 -2.08 18.70 12.00
CA LEU A 212 -0.82 18.19 11.49
C LEU A 212 0.20 18.13 12.62
N VAL A 213 0.98 17.05 12.66
CA VAL A 213 2.05 16.83 13.65
C VAL A 213 3.34 16.48 12.93
#